data_AF-A0A7Y8SVQ3-F1
#
_entry.id   AF-A0A7Y8SVQ3-F1
#
_cell.length_a   1.000
_cell.length_b   1.000
_cell.length_c   1.000
_cell.angle_alpha   90.00
_cell.angle_beta   90.00
_cell.angle_gamma   90.00
#
_symmetry.space_group_name_H-M   'P 1'
#
loop_
_entity.id
_entity.type
_entity.pdbx_description
1 polymer ?
#
loop_
_entity_poly.entity_id
_entity_poly.type
_entity_poly.pdbx_seq_one_letter_code
_entity_poly.pdbx_strand_id
1 'polypeptide(L)' 'MPGRPRRPETMDFQDFQKAFTGHIRDPKGSARSKGVPARRMKVYNELLYNNVEGFLLACFPVCRAILGQGKW' A
#
# COMPACT_ATOMS: atom_id res chain seq x y z
N MET A 1 16.17 11.22 -41.98
CA MET A 1 15.75 11.93 -40.76
C MET A 1 16.10 11.06 -39.56
N PRO A 2 16.84 11.58 -38.56
CA PRO A 2 17.31 10.78 -37.43
C PRO A 2 16.12 10.34 -36.56
N GLY A 3 16.16 9.08 -36.11
CA GLY A 3 15.09 8.46 -35.32
C GLY A 3 14.84 9.21 -34.02
N ARG A 4 13.56 9.40 -33.68
CA ARG A 4 13.15 9.99 -32.39
C ARG A 4 13.83 9.25 -31.23
N PRO A 5 14.33 9.96 -30.21
CA PRO A 5 14.82 9.31 -29.00
C PRO A 5 13.70 8.51 -28.33
N ARG A 6 13.96 7.24 -27.99
CA ARG A 6 13.05 6.41 -27.19
C ARG A 6 12.79 7.12 -25.85
N ARG A 7 11.54 7.50 -25.59
CA ARG A 7 11.12 7.90 -24.24
C ARG A 7 11.43 6.74 -23.28
N PRO A 8 11.90 7.00 -22.05
CA PRO A 8 12.03 5.93 -21.06
C PRO A 8 10.67 5.23 -20.92
N GLU A 9 10.65 3.90 -20.99
CA GLU A 9 9.43 3.10 -20.83
C GLU A 9 8.93 3.24 -19.39
N THR A 10 8.11 4.27 -19.15
CA THR A 10 7.35 4.43 -17.92
C THR A 10 6.20 3.43 -17.97
N MET A 11 6.01 2.66 -16.89
CA MET A 11 4.80 1.84 -16.71
C MET A 11 3.56 2.68 -17.00
N ASP A 12 2.54 2.06 -17.60
CA ASP A 12 1.24 2.72 -17.73
C ASP A 12 0.76 3.17 -16.35
N PHE A 13 0.08 4.31 -16.29
CA PHE A 13 -0.35 4.88 -15.01
C PHE A 13 -1.21 3.90 -14.21
N GLN A 14 -2.06 3.12 -14.87
CA GLN A 14 -2.91 2.15 -14.19
C GLN A 14 -2.07 1.01 -13.58
N ASP A 15 -1.04 0.56 -14.29
CA ASP A 15 -0.15 -0.48 -13.79
C ASP A 15 0.69 0.01 -12.62
N PHE A 16 1.14 1.26 -12.67
CA PHE A 16 1.78 1.90 -11.52
C PHE A 16 0.84 1.96 -10.32
N GLN A 17 -0.42 2.38 -10.49
CA GLN A 17 -1.39 2.44 -9.40
C GLN A 17 -1.67 1.06 -8.79
N LYS A 18 -1.80 0.03 -9.62
CA LYS A 18 -1.98 -1.35 -9.14
C LYS A 18 -0.78 -1.81 -8.33
N ALA A 19 0.45 -1.63 -8.85
CA ALA A 19 1.67 -2.01 -8.15
C ALA A 19 1.86 -1.21 -6.85
N PHE A 20 1.61 0.11 -6.88
CA PHE A 20 1.72 1.00 -5.74
C PHE A 20 0.74 0.62 -4.63
N THR A 21 -0.55 0.49 -4.95
CA THR A 21 -1.57 0.14 -3.96
C THR A 21 -1.51 -1.33 -3.53
N GLY A 22 -1.01 -2.22 -4.39
CA GLY A 22 -0.69 -3.60 -4.04
C GLY A 22 0.34 -3.67 -2.92
N HIS A 23 1.44 -2.92 -3.04
CA HIS A 23 2.44 -2.82 -1.98
C HIS A 23 1.91 -2.20 -0.68
N ILE A 24 0.99 -1.24 -0.75
CA ILE A 24 0.40 -0.66 0.47
C ILE A 24 -0.44 -1.69 1.23
N ARG A 25 -1.21 -2.52 0.51
CA ARG A 25 -2.06 -3.56 1.10
C ARG A 25 -1.26 -4.75 1.60
N ASP A 26 -0.18 -5.11 0.90
CA ASP A 26 0.71 -6.20 1.25
C ASP A 26 2.19 -5.82 1.08
N PRO A 27 2.78 -5.13 2.08
CA PRO A 27 4.17 -4.68 2.01
C PRO A 27 5.20 -5.80 2.01
N LYS A 28 4.81 -7.01 2.47
CA LYS A 28 5.71 -8.17 2.59
C LYS A 28 5.71 -9.04 1.34
N GLY A 29 4.54 -9.23 0.71
CA GLY A 29 4.40 -10.07 -0.49
C GLY A 29 4.43 -9.29 -1.82
N SER A 30 4.19 -7.97 -1.82
CA SER A 30 4.26 -7.16 -3.05
C SER A 30 5.51 -6.29 -3.09
N ALA A 31 6.23 -6.30 -4.21
CA ALA A 31 7.41 -5.47 -4.38
C ALA A 31 7.06 -3.97 -4.46
N ARG A 32 7.87 -3.12 -3.83
CA ARG A 32 7.71 -1.66 -3.92
C ARG A 32 7.94 -1.19 -5.36
N SER A 33 7.00 -0.38 -5.88
CA SER A 33 7.11 0.21 -7.22
C SER A 33 8.41 1.03 -7.38
N LYS A 34 9.07 0.86 -8.53
CA LYS A 34 10.31 1.57 -8.87
C LYS A 34 10.04 3.08 -8.91
N GLY A 35 10.95 3.88 -8.33
CA GLY A 35 10.81 5.34 -8.28
C GLY A 35 10.06 5.89 -7.06
N VAL A 36 9.46 5.04 -6.21
CA VAL A 36 8.79 5.50 -4.97
C VAL A 36 9.74 5.39 -3.77
N PRO A 37 10.10 6.48 -3.07
CA PRO A 37 10.99 6.39 -1.90
C PRO A 37 10.43 5.50 -0.79
N ALA A 38 11.27 4.65 -0.19
CA ALA A 38 10.88 3.74 0.89
C ALA A 38 10.25 4.46 2.10
N ARG A 39 10.79 5.63 2.47
CA ARG A 39 10.26 6.46 3.56
C ARG A 39 8.81 6.89 3.30
N ARG A 40 8.50 7.34 2.07
CA ARG A 40 7.13 7.75 1.71
C ARG A 40 6.20 6.55 1.67
N MET A 41 6.69 5.41 1.18
CA MET A 41 5.91 4.18 1.15
C MET A 41 5.50 3.73 2.55
N LYS A 42 6.43 3.79 3.51
CA LYS A 42 6.16 3.45 4.91
C LYS A 42 5.01 4.29 5.49
N VAL A 43 4.97 5.60 5.20
CA VAL A 43 3.87 6.48 5.64
C VAL A 43 2.52 6.01 5.08
N TYR A 44 2.46 5.64 3.80
CA TYR A 44 1.20 5.15 3.21
C TYR A 44 0.76 3.80 3.80
N ASN A 45 1.70 2.90 4.08
CA ASN A 45 1.42 1.61 4.71
C ASN A 45 0.85 1.82 6.12
N GLU A 46 1.49 2.67 6.93
CA GLU A 46 1.04 3.00 8.29
C GLU A 46 -0.32 3.69 8.29
N LEU A 47 -0.54 4.66 7.39
CA LEU A 47 -1.81 5.36 7.28
C LEU A 47 -2.96 4.40 6.95
N LEU A 48 -2.78 3.50 5.99
CA LEU A 48 -3.83 2.55 5.63
C LEU A 48 -4.12 1.60 6.81
N TYR A 49 -3.07 1.04 7.43
CA TYR A 49 -3.22 0.14 8.57
C TYR A 49 -3.97 0.82 9.72
N ASN A 50 -3.51 2.00 10.15
CA ASN A 50 -4.11 2.74 11.27
C ASN A 50 -5.57 3.11 10.97
N ASN A 51 -5.91 3.43 9.72
CA ASN A 51 -7.29 3.72 9.34
C ASN A 51 -8.18 2.47 9.41
N VAL A 52 -7.70 1.33 8.89
CA VAL A 52 -8.46 0.07 8.94
C VAL A 52 -8.60 -0.40 10.38
N GLU A 53 -7.52 -0.40 11.16
CA GLU A 53 -7.56 -0.76 12.57
C GLU A 53 -8.50 0.18 13.34
N GLY A 54 -8.35 1.50 13.21
CA GLY A 54 -9.20 2.47 13.89
C GLY A 54 -10.69 2.28 13.55
N PHE A 55 -11.01 1.98 12.28
CA PHE A 55 -12.37 1.65 11.86
C PHE A 55 -12.88 0.36 12.52
N LEU A 56 -12.08 -0.72 12.50
CA LEU A 56 -12.46 -1.99 13.12
C LEU A 56 -12.64 -1.86 14.64
N LEU A 57 -11.80 -1.07 15.30
CA LEU A 57 -11.90 -0.78 16.73
C LEU A 57 -13.16 0.01 17.07
N ALA A 58 -13.54 0.96 16.22
CA ALA A 58 -14.76 1.76 16.42
C ALA A 58 -16.03 0.94 16.16
N CYS A 59 -16.03 0.09 15.13
CA CYS A 59 -17.23 -0.66 14.73
C CYS A 59 -17.42 -1.99 15.49
N PHE A 60 -16.35 -2.61 15.99
CA PHE A 60 -16.41 -3.94 16.62
C PHE A 60 -15.77 -4.03 18.02
N PRO A 61 -16.05 -3.09 18.94
CA PRO A 61 -15.39 -3.05 20.25
C PRO A 61 -15.70 -4.29 21.11
N VAL A 62 -16.92 -4.83 21.03
CA VAL A 62 -17.33 -6.03 21.79
C VAL A 62 -16.62 -7.28 21.25
N CYS A 63 -16.54 -7.45 19.92
CA CYS A 63 -15.82 -8.57 19.32
C CYS A 63 -14.34 -8.57 19.72
N ARG A 64 -13.69 -7.40 19.74
CA ARG A 64 -12.32 -7.25 20.25
C ARG A 64 -12.20 -7.67 21.71
N ALA A 65 -13.14 -7.28 22.55
CA ALA A 65 -13.13 -7.65 23.96
C ALA A 65 -13.25 -9.18 24.17
N ILE A 66 -14.08 -9.84 23.36
CA ILE A 66 -14.27 -11.30 23.42
C ILE A 66 -13.02 -12.04 22.90
N LEU A 67 -12.43 -11.58 21.79
CA LEU A 67 -11.27 -12.23 21.19
C LEU A 67 -9.98 -12.01 21.99
N GLY A 68 -9.86 -10.87 22.67
CA GLY A 68 -8.62 -10.45 23.34
C GLY A 68 -7.50 -10.10 22.36
N GLN A 69 -6.40 -9.53 22.86
CA GLN A 69 -5.33 -8.98 22.00
C GLN A 69 -4.60 -10.02 21.14
N GLY A 70 -4.57 -11.29 21.54
CA GLY A 70 -3.82 -12.32 20.81
C GLY A 70 -4.55 -12.83 19.56
N LYS A 71 -5.88 -12.70 19.50
CA LYS A 71 -6.72 -13.16 18.37
C LYS A 71 -7.34 -12.01 17.58
N TRP A 72 -7.42 -10.82 18.17
CA TRP A 72 -7.70 -9.58 17.44
C TRP A 72 -6.54 -9.26 16.49
#